data_AF-A0A3B0T550-F1
#
_entry.id   AF-A0A3B0T550-F1
#
_cell.length_a   1.000
_cell.length_b   1.000
_cell.length_c   1.000
_cell.angle_alpha   90.00
_cell.angle_beta   90.00
_cell.angle_gamma   90.00
#
_symmetry.space_group_name_H-M   'P 1'
#
loop_
_entity.id
_entity.type
_entity.pdbx_description
1 polymer ?
#
loop_
_entity_poly.entity_id
_entity_poly.type
_entity_poly.pdbx_seq_one_letter_code
_entity_poly.pdbx_strand_id
1 'polypeptide(L)'
;MARRGPKSHWWRTRLLAIAIVSVWAVVTLALPFFNSISNGTGPGGVGIYVFMAEGVLVLMLALVFWFARRQQAIDREFAMAEED
;
A
#
# COMPACT_ATOMS: atom_id res chain seq x y z
N MET A 1 -11.17 26.77 12.27
CA MET A 1 -10.62 25.73 11.38
C MET A 1 -9.64 26.38 10.43
N ALA A 2 -8.34 26.10 10.56
CA ALA A 2 -7.31 26.75 9.74
C ALA A 2 -7.42 26.29 8.29
N ARG A 3 -7.79 27.19 7.37
CA ARG A 3 -7.77 26.96 5.92
C ARG A 3 -6.34 26.70 5.48
N ARG A 4 -5.91 25.44 5.48
CA ARG A 4 -4.63 25.03 4.89
C ARG A 4 -4.81 25.09 3.37
N GLY A 5 -4.07 25.95 2.67
CA GLY A 5 -4.26 26.20 1.24
C GLY A 5 -3.82 25.04 0.31
N PRO A 6 -3.97 25.20 -1.02
CA PRO A 6 -3.68 24.16 -2.03
C PRO A 6 -2.29 23.53 -1.92
N LYS A 7 -1.27 24.33 -1.53
CA LYS A 7 0.09 23.85 -1.31
C LYS A 7 0.19 22.79 -0.21
N SER A 8 -0.59 22.94 0.86
CA SER A 8 -0.59 21.99 1.98
C SER A 8 -1.38 20.72 1.66
N HIS A 9 -2.38 20.81 0.77
CA HIS A 9 -3.07 19.62 0.23
C HIS A 9 -2.09 18.79 -0.60
N TRP A 10 -1.43 19.42 -1.57
CA TRP A 10 -0.45 18.77 -2.45
C TRP A 10 0.69 18.12 -1.68
N TRP A 11 1.21 18.80 -0.64
CA TRP A 11 2.24 18.23 0.21
C TRP A 11 1.78 16.93 0.90
N ARG A 12 0.54 16.88 1.40
CA ARG A 12 0.00 15.71 2.10
C ARG A 12 -0.33 14.56 1.15
N THR A 13 -0.91 14.84 0.00
CA THR A 13 -1.17 13.82 -1.02
C THR A 13 0.15 13.26 -1.57
N ARG A 14 1.17 14.11 -1.77
CA ARG A 14 2.53 13.66 -2.12
C ARG A 14 3.15 12.77 -1.05
N LEU A 15 3.03 13.11 0.24
CA LEU A 15 3.52 12.26 1.32
C LEU A 15 2.80 10.90 1.36
N LEU A 16 1.49 10.89 1.11
CA LEU A 16 0.72 9.65 1.01
C LEU A 16 1.20 8.77 -0.16
N ALA A 17 1.48 9.39 -1.31
CA ALA A 17 2.06 8.69 -2.47
C ALA A 17 3.49 8.19 -2.21
N ILE A 18 4.32 8.95 -1.50
CA ILE A 18 5.64 8.46 -1.11
C ILE A 18 5.50 7.26 -0.17
N ALA A 19 4.61 7.33 0.82
CA ALA A 19 4.36 6.23 1.73
C ALA A 19 3.90 4.95 1.01
N ILE A 20 3.00 5.07 0.02
CA ILE A 20 2.52 3.90 -0.74
C ILE A 20 3.65 3.23 -1.52
N VAL A 21 4.47 4.04 -2.19
CA VAL A 21 5.62 3.55 -2.98
C VAL A 21 6.68 2.95 -2.05
N SER A 22 6.92 3.54 -0.88
CA SER A 22 7.87 3.00 0.10
C SER A 22 7.42 1.63 0.63
N VAL A 23 6.13 1.47 0.99
CA VAL A 23 5.59 0.18 1.43
C VAL A 23 5.70 -0.86 0.31
N TRP A 24 5.31 -0.50 -0.91
CA TRP A 24 5.44 -1.37 -2.07
C TRP A 24 6.90 -1.79 -2.32
N ALA A 25 7.85 -0.85 -2.24
CA ALA A 25 9.27 -1.13 -2.43
C ALA A 25 9.81 -2.08 -1.34
N VAL A 26 9.45 -1.86 -0.07
CA VAL A 26 9.86 -2.75 1.02
C VAL A 26 9.31 -4.15 0.83
N VAL A 27 8.02 -4.28 0.49
CA VAL A 27 7.37 -5.58 0.29
C VAL A 27 8.02 -6.33 -0.86
N THR A 28 8.23 -5.69 -2.01
CA THR A 28 8.81 -6.32 -3.20
C THR A 28 10.28 -6.68 -3.02
N LEU A 29 11.07 -5.86 -2.33
CA LEU A 29 12.46 -6.15 -2.01
C LEU A 29 12.60 -7.21 -0.89
N ALA A 30 11.61 -7.34 -0.01
CA ALA A 30 11.59 -8.36 1.02
C ALA A 30 11.21 -9.75 0.47
N LEU A 31 10.35 -9.82 -0.56
CA LEU A 31 9.87 -11.08 -1.14
C LEU A 31 10.99 -12.10 -1.51
N PRO A 32 12.09 -11.71 -2.18
CA PRO A 32 13.18 -12.64 -2.52
C PRO A 32 13.81 -13.33 -1.31
N PHE A 33 13.83 -12.68 -0.13
CA PHE A 33 14.38 -13.29 1.10
C PHE A 33 13.50 -14.44 1.59
N PHE A 34 12.18 -14.35 1.42
CA PHE A 34 11.24 -15.41 1.79
C PHE A 34 11.31 -16.62 0.83
N ASN A 35 11.77 -16.42 -0.41
CA ASN A 35 11.98 -17.53 -1.36
C ASN A 35 13.05 -18.52 -0.88
N SER A 36 13.99 -18.10 -0.02
CA SER A 36 14.99 -19.01 0.57
C SER A 36 14.40 -19.99 1.60
N ILE A 37 13.21 -19.69 2.14
CA ILE A 37 12.52 -20.50 3.16
C ILE A 37 11.71 -21.65 2.51
N SER A 38 11.38 -21.57 1.21
CA SER A 38 10.57 -22.59 0.51
C SER A 38 11.36 -23.75 -0.09
N ASN A 39 12.68 -23.86 0.14
CA ASN A 39 13.53 -24.95 -0.37
C ASN A 39 13.19 -26.36 0.19
N GLY A 40 12.07 -26.53 0.90
CA GLY A 40 11.51 -27.84 1.18
C GLY A 40 10.85 -28.43 -0.06
N THR A 41 11.54 -29.30 -0.77
CA THR A 41 11.08 -30.03 -1.98
C THR A 41 9.99 -31.10 -1.68
N GLY A 42 9.10 -30.84 -0.72
CA GLY A 42 7.96 -31.67 -0.38
C GLY A 42 6.62 -30.99 -0.69
N PRO A 43 5.51 -31.74 -0.84
CA PRO A 43 4.20 -31.19 -1.17
C PRO A 43 3.70 -30.08 -0.22
N GLY A 44 4.17 -30.04 1.03
CA GLY A 44 3.89 -28.95 1.97
C GLY A 44 4.64 -27.64 1.67
N GLY A 45 5.84 -27.68 1.09
CA GLY A 45 6.64 -26.50 0.74
C GLY A 45 6.07 -25.74 -0.46
N VAL A 46 5.52 -26.46 -1.44
CA VAL A 46 4.83 -25.89 -2.61
C VAL A 46 3.55 -25.16 -2.20
N GLY A 47 2.76 -25.72 -1.28
CA GLY A 47 1.54 -25.08 -0.78
C GLY A 47 1.79 -23.76 -0.03
N ILE A 48 2.83 -23.71 0.81
CA ILE A 48 3.19 -22.49 1.56
C ILE A 48 3.71 -21.41 0.62
N TYR A 49 4.49 -21.78 -0.39
CA TYR A 49 5.00 -20.84 -1.39
C TYR A 49 3.86 -20.18 -2.20
N VAL A 50 2.91 -20.98 -2.68
CA VAL A 50 1.73 -20.46 -3.42
C VAL A 50 0.90 -19.54 -2.53
N PHE A 51 0.66 -19.91 -1.27
CA PHE A 51 -0.09 -19.08 -0.32
C PHE A 51 0.62 -17.74 0.00
N MET A 52 1.94 -17.74 0.17
CA MET A 52 2.71 -16.50 0.37
C MET A 52 2.75 -15.62 -0.88
N ALA A 53 2.86 -16.22 -2.07
CA ALA A 53 2.84 -15.50 -3.34
C ALA A 53 1.49 -14.78 -3.56
N GLU A 54 0.37 -15.43 -3.25
CA GLU A 54 -0.95 -14.79 -3.28
C GLU A 54 -1.12 -13.73 -2.17
N GLY A 55 -0.49 -13.94 -1.01
CA GLY A 55 -0.52 -13.02 0.12
C GLY A 55 -0.05 -11.61 -0.22
N VAL A 56 0.93 -11.46 -1.13
CA VAL A 56 1.39 -10.13 -1.56
C VAL A 56 0.34 -9.38 -2.38
N LEU A 57 -0.42 -10.10 -3.22
CA LEU A 57 -1.46 -9.50 -4.05
C LEU A 57 -2.62 -9.01 -3.17
N VAL A 58 -3.01 -9.81 -2.17
CA VAL A 58 -4.02 -9.42 -1.17
C VAL A 58 -3.56 -8.20 -0.37
N LEU A 59 -2.30 -8.19 0.08
CA LEU A 59 -1.72 -7.05 0.79
C LEU A 59 -1.74 -5.78 -0.08
N MET A 60 -1.37 -5.89 -1.35
CA MET A 60 -1.40 -4.75 -2.27
C MET A 60 -2.82 -4.24 -2.51
N LEU A 61 -3.80 -5.12 -2.66
CA LEU A 61 -5.20 -4.72 -2.81
C LEU A 61 -5.71 -3.95 -1.57
N ALA A 62 -5.44 -4.47 -0.38
CA ALA A 62 -5.79 -3.81 0.88
C ALA A 62 -5.14 -2.43 0.99
N LEU A 63 -3.88 -2.31 0.55
CA LEU A 63 -3.11 -1.08 0.55
C LEU A 63 -3.71 -0.03 -0.39
N VAL A 64 -4.18 -0.42 -1.58
CA VAL A 64 -4.88 0.48 -2.52
C VAL A 64 -6.19 1.00 -1.93
N PHE A 65 -7.01 0.13 -1.34
CA PHE A 65 -8.25 0.56 -0.69
C PHE A 65 -7.98 1.51 0.48
N TRP A 66 -6.93 1.25 1.26
CA TRP A 66 -6.51 2.14 2.33
C TRP A 66 -6.06 3.51 1.80
N PHE A 67 -5.25 3.53 0.73
CA PHE A 67 -4.81 4.76 0.06
C PHE A 67 -5.99 5.60 -0.41
N ALA A 68 -6.94 4.99 -1.14
CA ALA A 68 -8.13 5.67 -1.63
C ALA A 68 -8.94 6.32 -0.50
N ARG A 69 -9.20 5.57 0.58
CA ARG A 69 -9.90 6.11 1.76
C ARG A 69 -9.14 7.28 2.40
N ARG A 70 -7.81 7.22 2.44
CA ARG A 70 -7.00 8.28 3.04
C ARG A 70 -6.93 9.51 2.16
N GLN A 71 -6.88 9.34 0.84
CA GLN A 71 -6.93 10.43 -0.12
C GLN A 71 -8.26 11.20 0.01
N GLN A 72 -9.39 10.49 0.00
CA GLN A 72 -10.71 11.11 0.21
C GLN A 72 -10.81 11.90 1.52
N ALA A 73 -10.22 11.38 2.61
CA ALA A 73 -10.18 12.10 3.87
C ALA A 73 -9.34 13.40 3.79
N ILE A 74 -8.21 13.37 3.07
CA ILE A 74 -7.42 14.57 2.80
C ILE A 74 -8.24 15.55 1.95
N ASP A 75 -8.88 15.09 0.88
CA ASP A 75 -9.66 15.96 0.00
C ASP A 75 -10.80 16.67 0.75
N ARG A 76 -11.51 15.96 1.65
CA ARG A 76 -12.52 16.55 2.55
C ARG A 76 -11.92 17.58 3.52
N GLU A 77 -10.77 17.29 4.14
CA GLU A 77 -10.11 18.21 5.07
C GLU A 77 -9.68 19.54 4.41
N PHE A 78 -9.44 19.53 3.09
CA PHE A 78 -9.02 20.69 2.32
C PHE A 78 -10.14 21.34 1.50
N ALA A 79 -11.39 20.88 1.63
CA ALA A 79 -12.52 21.30 0.81
C ALA A 79 -12.24 21.16 -0.70
N MET A 80 -11.52 20.10 -1.07
CA MET A 80 -11.19 19.70 -2.45
C MET A 80 -11.92 18.39 -2.84
N ALA A 81 -12.83 17.91 -2.01
CA ALA A 81 -13.67 16.77 -2.34
C ALA A 81 -14.66 17.15 -3.44
N GLU A 82 -14.91 16.21 -4.36
CA GLU A 82 -15.97 16.33 -5.36
C GLU A 82 -17.34 16.39 -4.66
N GLU A 83 -18.30 17.09 -5.26
CA GLU A 83 -19.69 17.10 -4.77
C GLU A 83 -20.31 15.72 -5.03
N ASP A 84 -20.83 15.09 -3.98
CA ASP A 84 -21.44 13.75 -4.01
C ASP A 84 -22.72 13.69 -4.88
#